data_AF-A0A966DJW7-F1
#
_entry.id   AF-A0A966DJW7-F1
#
_cell.length_a   1.000
_cell.length_b   1.000
_cell.length_c   1.000
_cell.angle_alpha   90.00
_cell.angle_beta   90.00
_cell.angle_gamma   90.00
#
_symmetry.space_group_name_H-M   'P 1'
#
loop_
_entity.id
_entity.type
_entity.pdbx_description
1 polymer ?
#
loop_
_entity_poly.entity_id
_entity_poly.type
_entity_poly.pdbx_seq_one_letter_code
_entity_poly.pdbx_strand_id
1 'polypeptide(L)'
;MKQRKTENHSFKTLFRNLLPYVKPYKRMIMGTLLLTLVGSFAAQVNPLIVNETVTRVESLLRQPDPFENGLRLLLVISLIMLANELLNIAIRFGQKYFGEKIRIRVGSDLSQAAVERILRYRMSFYADPENQTGLLQTRINRGVESLIRLVQNFFLDILPLFSTAIIALVVMYNANFYVGLLATVVVPAYFYVSQRQASKLKGWRTELRGQRERKNHGLINIIDSITVIKSFV
;
A
#
# COMPACT_ATOMS: atom_id res chain seq x y z
N MET A 1 -23.00 -10.29 -30.54
CA MET A 1 -21.97 -10.26 -29.47
C MET A 1 -20.76 -9.46 -29.95
N LYS A 2 -20.68 -8.15 -29.63
CA LYS A 2 -19.54 -7.31 -29.98
C LYS A 2 -18.44 -7.53 -28.92
N GLN A 3 -17.29 -8.01 -29.36
CA GLN A 3 -16.11 -8.23 -28.53
C GLN A 3 -15.80 -6.94 -27.76
N ARG A 4 -15.91 -6.96 -26.43
CA ARG A 4 -15.36 -5.91 -25.56
C ARG A 4 -13.85 -5.94 -25.75
N LYS A 5 -13.33 -5.06 -26.61
CA LYS A 5 -11.93 -4.64 -26.58
C LYS A 5 -11.66 -4.19 -25.15
N THR A 6 -10.94 -5.01 -24.39
CA THR A 6 -10.24 -4.57 -23.20
C THR A 6 -9.23 -3.55 -23.67
N GLU A 7 -9.62 -2.27 -23.71
CA GLU A 7 -8.67 -1.18 -23.83
C GLU A 7 -7.68 -1.35 -22.67
N ASN A 8 -6.46 -1.76 -23.00
CA ASN A 8 -5.32 -1.61 -22.12
C ASN A 8 -5.13 -0.11 -21.90
N HIS A 9 -5.92 0.49 -21.01
CA HIS A 9 -5.60 1.79 -20.46
C HIS A 9 -4.24 1.63 -19.79
N SER A 10 -3.21 2.05 -20.53
CA SER A 10 -1.82 1.94 -20.09
C SER A 10 -1.72 2.55 -18.70
N PHE A 11 -1.11 1.84 -17.76
CA PHE A 11 -0.91 2.28 -16.37
C PHE A 11 -0.32 3.70 -16.34
N LYS A 12 0.51 4.02 -17.34
CA LYS A 12 1.09 5.34 -17.59
C LYS A 12 0.04 6.44 -17.84
N THR A 13 -1.03 6.15 -18.58
CA THR A 13 -2.10 7.11 -18.89
C THR A 13 -2.99 7.36 -17.67
N LEU A 14 -3.31 6.31 -16.90
CA LEU A 14 -4.03 6.44 -15.62
C LEU A 14 -3.21 7.28 -14.63
N PHE A 15 -1.90 7.01 -14.55
CA PHE A 15 -0.99 7.76 -13.69
C PHE A 15 -0.88 9.24 -14.09
N ARG A 16 -0.78 9.53 -15.39
CA ARG A 16 -0.74 10.90 -15.92
C ARG A 16 -2.03 11.67 -15.64
N ASN A 17 -3.18 10.99 -15.64
CA ASN A 17 -4.48 11.61 -15.37
C ASN A 17 -4.76 11.77 -13.87
N LEU A 18 -4.09 11.01 -13.00
CA LEU A 18 -4.16 11.13 -11.53
C LEU A 18 -3.22 12.21 -10.98
N LEU A 19 -2.06 12.40 -11.61
CA LEU A 19 -1.03 13.38 -11.23
C LEU A 19 -1.54 14.81 -10.95
N PRO A 20 -2.48 15.39 -11.72
CA PRO A 20 -3.03 16.72 -11.46
C PRO A 20 -3.77 16.82 -10.13
N TYR A 21 -4.50 15.78 -9.74
CA TYR A 21 -5.31 15.73 -8.52
C TYR A 21 -4.47 15.51 -7.25
N VAL A 22 -3.29 14.90 -7.39
CA VAL A 22 -2.34 14.70 -6.28
C VAL A 22 -1.37 15.88 -6.13
N LYS A 23 -1.17 16.66 -7.19
CA LYS A 23 -0.30 17.85 -7.23
C LYS A 23 -0.53 18.85 -6.08
N PRO A 24 -1.76 19.19 -5.65
CA PRO A 24 -1.98 20.10 -4.52
C PRO A 24 -1.53 19.53 -3.17
N TYR A 25 -1.47 18.21 -3.02
CA TYR A 25 -1.10 17.53 -1.77
C TYR A 25 0.39 17.20 -1.65
N LYS A 26 1.22 17.66 -2.59
CA LYS A 26 2.68 17.42 -2.61
C LYS A 26 3.37 17.77 -1.30
N ARG A 27 2.96 18.85 -0.62
CA ARG A 27 3.56 19.25 0.68
C ARG A 27 3.30 18.22 1.77
N MET A 28 2.10 17.64 1.82
CA MET A 28 1.74 16.63 2.81
C MET A 28 2.41 15.29 2.49
N ILE A 29 2.48 14.92 1.20
CA ILE A 29 3.20 13.72 0.73
C ILE A 29 4.70 13.84 1.05
N MET A 30 5.29 15.03 0.83
CA MET A 30 6.67 15.31 1.21
C MET A 30 6.87 15.21 2.72
N GLY A 31 5.91 15.70 3.52
CA GLY A 31 5.93 15.55 4.98
C GLY A 31 5.91 14.09 5.42
N THR A 32 5.06 13.26 4.82
CA THR A 32 5.05 11.81 5.08
C THR A 32 6.35 11.14 4.64
N LEU A 33 6.92 11.51 3.49
CA LEU A 33 8.20 10.99 3.02
C LEU A 33 9.36 11.38 3.94
N LEU A 34 9.38 12.62 4.43
CA LEU A 34 10.36 13.08 5.40
C LEU A 34 10.22 12.30 6.71
N LEU A 35 8.99 12.11 7.20
CA LEU A 35 8.73 11.25 8.36
C LEU A 35 9.16 9.80 8.13
N THR A 36 8.97 9.26 6.92
CA THR A 36 9.48 7.92 6.55
C THR A 36 10.98 7.88 6.53
N LEU A 37 11.64 8.92 6.01
CA LEU A 37 13.08 9.01 5.98
C LEU A 37 13.65 9.02 7.40
N VAL A 38 13.14 9.91 8.27
CA VAL A 38 13.51 9.96 9.69
C VAL A 38 13.20 8.63 10.39
N GLY A 39 12.05 8.03 10.14
CA GLY A 39 11.67 6.73 10.71
C GLY A 39 12.54 5.57 10.25
N SER A 40 13.00 5.58 8.99
CA SER A 40 13.88 4.54 8.46
C SER A 40 15.27 4.61 9.09
N PHE A 41 15.79 5.83 9.31
CA PHE A 41 17.01 6.02 10.07
C PHE A 41 16.85 5.57 11.53
N ALA A 42 15.74 5.96 12.20
CA ALA A 42 15.44 5.50 13.56
C ALA A 42 15.29 3.98 13.66
N ALA A 43 14.75 3.33 12.63
CA ALA A 43 14.65 1.87 12.57
C ALA A 43 16.03 1.18 12.44
N GLN A 44 17.01 1.85 11.82
CA GLN A 44 18.39 1.34 11.72
C GLN A 44 19.20 1.52 13.00
N VAL A 45 18.78 2.42 13.89
CA VAL A 45 19.36 2.56 15.22
C VAL A 45 19.15 1.29 16.05
N ASN A 46 18.03 0.56 15.87
CA ASN A 46 17.78 -0.70 16.59
C ASN A 46 18.88 -1.78 16.38
N PRO A 47 19.21 -2.20 15.14
CA PRO A 47 20.27 -3.20 14.94
C PRO A 47 21.66 -2.70 15.36
N LEU A 48 21.95 -1.39 15.26
CA LEU A 48 23.21 -0.83 15.75
C LEU A 48 23.32 -0.91 17.28
N ILE A 49 22.26 -0.54 18.00
CA ILE A 49 22.24 -0.66 19.47
C ILE A 49 22.42 -2.13 19.88
N VAL A 50 21.72 -3.06 19.23
CA VAL A 50 21.85 -4.49 19.54
C VAL A 50 23.28 -4.97 19.30
N ASN A 51 23.92 -4.57 18.20
CA ASN A 51 25.31 -4.95 17.91
C ASN A 51 26.30 -4.38 18.95
N GLU A 52 26.14 -3.11 19.31
CA GLU A 52 26.94 -2.46 20.37
C GLU A 52 26.69 -3.10 21.75
N THR A 53 25.46 -3.53 22.01
CA THR A 53 25.09 -4.25 23.24
C THR A 53 25.82 -5.57 23.32
N VAL A 54 25.75 -6.39 22.26
CA VAL A 54 26.43 -7.68 22.20
C VAL A 54 27.93 -7.52 22.35
N THR A 55 28.53 -6.55 21.65
CA THR A 55 29.98 -6.29 21.68
C THR A 55 30.44 -5.81 23.06
N ARG A 56 29.70 -4.90 23.70
CA ARG A 56 30.04 -4.40 25.04
C ARG A 56 29.81 -5.44 26.13
N VAL A 57 28.74 -6.23 26.04
CA VAL A 57 28.51 -7.37 26.94
C VAL A 57 29.63 -8.40 26.80
N GLU A 58 30.07 -8.70 25.58
CA GLU A 58 31.21 -9.60 25.34
C GLU A 58 32.52 -9.03 25.93
N SER A 59 32.73 -7.72 25.85
CA SER A 59 33.90 -7.06 26.44
C SER A 59 33.88 -7.01 27.97
N LEU A 60 32.69 -6.88 28.58
CA LEU A 60 32.50 -6.86 30.04
C LEU A 60 32.65 -8.26 30.65
N LEU A 61 32.27 -9.31 29.94
CA LEU A 61 32.49 -10.70 30.34
C LEU A 61 33.97 -11.08 30.45
N ARG A 62 34.88 -10.25 29.91
CA ARG A 62 36.35 -10.43 30.00
C ARG A 62 37.00 -9.69 31.18
N GLN A 63 36.25 -8.95 32.00
CA GLN A 63 36.77 -8.21 33.16
C GLN A 63 36.21 -8.72 34.51
N PRO A 64 36.93 -8.50 35.65
CA PRO A 64 36.67 -9.20 36.91
C PRO A 64 35.47 -8.68 37.75
N ASP A 65 34.86 -7.54 37.40
CA ASP A 65 33.73 -6.94 38.13
C ASP A 65 32.46 -6.89 37.24
N PRO A 66 31.67 -7.98 37.15
CA PRO A 66 30.68 -8.16 36.08
C PRO A 66 29.33 -7.53 36.38
N PHE A 67 29.01 -7.28 37.66
CA PHE A 67 27.62 -7.09 38.08
C PHE A 67 27.16 -5.63 38.07
N GLU A 68 27.85 -4.70 38.74
CA GLU A 68 27.41 -3.29 38.78
C GLU A 68 27.57 -2.57 37.44
N ASN A 69 28.69 -2.81 36.74
CA ASN A 69 28.94 -2.23 35.41
C ASN A 69 28.03 -2.85 34.34
N GLY A 70 27.73 -4.15 34.45
CA GLY A 70 26.78 -4.83 33.58
C GLY A 70 25.35 -4.30 33.74
N LEU A 71 24.90 -4.09 34.98
CA LEU A 71 23.56 -3.59 35.29
C LEU A 71 23.38 -2.14 34.84
N ARG A 72 24.41 -1.29 35.00
CA ARG A 72 24.42 0.09 34.48
C ARG A 72 24.40 0.14 32.97
N LEU A 73 25.19 -0.70 32.30
CA LEU A 73 25.20 -0.79 30.83
C LEU A 73 23.84 -1.26 30.30
N LEU A 74 23.26 -2.30 30.91
CA LEU A 74 21.96 -2.85 30.53
C LEU A 74 20.84 -1.83 30.73
N LEU A 75 20.85 -1.08 31.84
CA LEU A 75 19.92 0.02 32.08
C LEU A 75 20.02 1.12 31.02
N VAL A 76 21.24 1.56 30.68
CA VAL A 76 21.45 2.60 29.66
C VAL A 76 20.97 2.12 28.28
N ILE A 77 21.31 0.90 27.89
CA ILE A 77 20.88 0.31 26.61
C ILE A 77 19.37 0.15 26.56
N SER A 78 18.77 -0.39 27.63
CA SER A 78 17.32 -0.55 27.73
C SER A 78 16.61 0.80 27.65
N LEU A 79 17.16 1.86 28.25
CA LEU A 79 16.59 3.21 28.18
C LEU A 79 16.69 3.78 26.76
N ILE A 80 17.82 3.59 26.07
CA ILE A 80 18.01 4.02 24.68
C ILE A 80 17.05 3.26 23.75
N MET A 81 16.91 1.94 23.92
CA MET A 81 15.97 1.12 23.14
C MET A 81 14.52 1.58 23.37
N LEU A 82 14.14 1.83 24.62
CA LEU A 82 12.81 2.33 24.95
C LEU A 82 12.55 3.71 24.34
N ALA A 83 13.52 4.63 24.41
CA ALA A 83 13.43 5.94 23.78
C ALA A 83 13.31 5.83 22.25
N ASN A 84 14.05 4.93 21.61
CA ASN A 84 13.97 4.70 20.17
C ASN A 84 12.63 4.08 19.76
N GLU A 85 12.06 3.18 20.57
CA GLU A 85 10.75 2.60 20.31
C GLU A 85 9.64 3.66 20.45
N LEU A 86 9.69 4.51 21.48
CA LEU A 86 8.77 5.64 21.62
C LEU A 86 8.84 6.59 20.42
N LEU A 87 10.05 6.90 19.95
CA LEU A 87 10.27 7.74 18.77
C LEU A 87 9.71 7.08 17.51
N ASN A 88 9.93 5.77 17.33
CA ASN A 88 9.35 5.01 16.22
C ASN A 88 7.82 4.99 16.26
N ILE A 89 7.21 4.83 17.44
CA ILE A 89 5.75 4.89 17.62
C ILE A 89 5.24 6.29 17.22
N ALA A 90 5.89 7.36 17.68
CA ALA A 90 5.52 8.73 17.35
C ALA A 90 5.60 9.00 15.84
N ILE A 91 6.65 8.51 15.17
CA ILE A 91 6.80 8.63 13.72
C ILE A 91 5.72 7.85 12.99
N ARG A 92 5.48 6.59 13.37
CA ARG A 92 4.43 5.74 12.78
C ARG A 92 3.06 6.37 12.94
N PHE A 93 2.78 6.96 14.10
CA PHE A 93 1.54 7.69 14.36
C PHE A 93 1.42 8.91 13.44
N GLY A 94 2.48 9.72 13.33
CA GLY A 94 2.53 10.86 12.42
C GLY A 94 2.26 10.45 10.97
N GLN A 95 2.95 9.44 10.46
CA GLN A 95 2.75 8.90 9.11
C GLN A 95 1.30 8.49 8.87
N LYS A 96 0.70 7.74 9.81
CA LYS A 96 -0.69 7.27 9.69
C LYS A 96 -1.69 8.43 9.73
N TYR A 97 -1.46 9.40 10.60
CA TYR A 97 -2.32 10.59 10.72
C TYR A 97 -2.27 11.45 9.45
N PHE A 98 -1.08 11.80 8.96
CA PHE A 98 -0.92 12.58 7.75
C PHE A 98 -1.42 11.81 6.51
N GLY A 99 -1.14 10.50 6.44
CA GLY A 99 -1.62 9.63 5.37
C GLY A 99 -3.15 9.60 5.27
N GLU A 100 -3.84 9.37 6.38
CA GLU A 100 -5.31 9.35 6.39
C GLU A 100 -5.89 10.73 6.04
N LYS A 101 -5.28 11.81 6.52
CA LYS A 101 -5.71 13.18 6.18
C LYS A 101 -5.57 13.47 4.68
N ILE A 102 -4.50 12.98 4.04
CA ILE A 102 -4.32 13.06 2.59
C ILE A 102 -5.40 12.25 1.88
N ARG A 103 -5.65 11.00 2.33
CA ARG A 103 -6.65 10.11 1.75
C ARG A 103 -8.04 10.74 1.73
N ILE A 104 -8.48 11.32 2.85
CA ILE A 104 -9.81 11.94 2.96
C ILE A 104 -9.91 13.15 2.02
N ARG A 105 -8.90 14.04 2.01
CA ARG A 105 -8.94 15.26 1.20
C ARG A 105 -8.87 14.99 -0.30
N VAL A 106 -7.93 14.15 -0.72
CA VAL A 106 -7.82 13.72 -2.13
C VAL A 106 -9.11 13.03 -2.57
N GLY A 107 -9.69 12.20 -1.70
CA GLY A 107 -10.95 11.53 -2.00
C GLY A 107 -12.13 12.46 -2.16
N SER A 108 -12.22 13.49 -1.32
CA SER A 108 -13.22 14.54 -1.47
C SER A 108 -13.06 15.27 -2.80
N ASP A 109 -11.85 15.70 -3.15
CA ASP A 109 -11.58 16.45 -4.39
C ASP A 109 -11.87 15.59 -5.63
N LEU A 110 -11.49 14.31 -5.62
CA LEU A 110 -11.79 13.37 -6.70
C LEU A 110 -13.30 13.13 -6.86
N SER A 111 -14.02 13.01 -5.73
CA SER A 111 -15.47 12.86 -5.73
C SER A 111 -16.14 14.08 -6.34
N GLN A 112 -15.73 15.28 -5.91
CA GLN A 112 -16.27 16.55 -6.38
C GLN A 112 -15.98 16.76 -7.88
N ALA A 113 -14.76 16.48 -8.32
CA ALA A 113 -14.40 16.56 -9.75
C ALA A 113 -15.20 15.57 -10.60
N ALA A 114 -15.48 14.37 -10.09
CA ALA A 114 -16.33 13.41 -10.78
C ALA A 114 -17.76 13.93 -10.94
N VAL A 115 -18.35 14.49 -9.87
CA VAL A 115 -19.69 15.11 -9.89
C VAL A 115 -19.75 16.27 -10.87
N GLU A 116 -18.78 17.19 -10.82
CA GLU A 116 -18.73 18.33 -11.75
C GLU A 116 -18.64 17.88 -13.21
N ARG A 117 -17.89 16.80 -13.48
CA ARG A 117 -17.76 16.27 -14.84
C ARG A 117 -19.05 15.67 -15.36
N ILE A 118 -19.82 15.00 -14.51
CA ILE A 118 -21.14 14.45 -14.85
C ILE A 118 -22.08 15.58 -15.20
N LEU A 119 -22.16 16.63 -14.38
CA LEU A 119 -23.03 17.78 -14.62
C LEU A 119 -22.77 18.48 -15.97
N ARG A 120 -21.58 18.34 -16.56
CA ARG A 120 -21.22 18.91 -17.87
C ARG A 120 -21.58 18.03 -19.07
N TYR A 121 -22.10 16.81 -18.86
CA TYR A 121 -22.49 15.92 -19.98
C TYR A 121 -23.81 16.34 -20.64
N ARG A 122 -23.91 16.07 -21.95
CA ARG A 122 -25.11 16.34 -22.75
C ARG A 122 -26.24 15.40 -22.35
N MET A 123 -27.49 15.84 -22.47
CA MET A 123 -28.70 15.03 -22.19
C MET A 123 -28.73 13.70 -22.97
N SER A 124 -28.15 13.65 -24.18
CA SER A 124 -28.03 12.43 -24.98
C SER A 124 -27.24 11.31 -24.31
N PHE A 125 -26.34 11.64 -23.37
CA PHE A 125 -25.59 10.65 -22.60
C PHE A 125 -26.50 9.94 -21.58
N TYR A 126 -27.44 10.66 -20.97
CA TYR A 126 -28.36 10.12 -19.97
C TYR A 126 -29.56 9.39 -20.56
N ALA A 127 -29.85 9.65 -21.83
CA ALA A 127 -30.89 8.94 -22.58
C ALA A 127 -30.47 7.51 -22.99
N ASP A 128 -29.18 7.15 -22.85
CA ASP A 128 -28.67 5.82 -23.15
C ASP A 128 -29.05 4.81 -22.05
N PRO A 129 -29.65 3.64 -22.38
CA PRO A 129 -29.94 2.58 -21.43
C PRO A 129 -28.74 2.10 -20.61
N GLU A 130 -27.50 2.23 -21.11
CA GLU A 130 -26.29 1.87 -20.36
C GLU A 130 -25.92 2.89 -19.26
N ASN A 131 -26.54 4.07 -19.27
CA ASN A 131 -26.27 5.19 -18.35
C ASN A 131 -27.44 5.48 -17.39
N GLN A 132 -28.30 4.49 -17.15
CA GLN A 132 -29.33 4.57 -16.10
C GLN A 132 -28.73 5.02 -14.76
N THR A 133 -29.46 5.88 -14.04
CA THR A 133 -29.00 6.60 -12.85
C THR A 133 -28.31 5.68 -11.81
N GLY A 134 -28.87 4.50 -11.52
CA GLY A 134 -28.30 3.57 -10.55
C GLY A 134 -26.99 2.89 -11.02
N LEU A 135 -26.89 2.56 -12.31
CA LEU A 135 -25.67 2.01 -12.91
C LEU A 135 -24.56 3.06 -12.97
N LEU A 136 -24.92 4.29 -13.33
CA LEU A 136 -24.01 5.42 -13.39
C LEU A 136 -23.47 5.73 -11.99
N GLN A 137 -24.33 5.87 -10.98
CA GLN A 137 -23.94 6.10 -9.58
C GLN A 137 -22.94 5.04 -9.09
N THR A 138 -23.25 3.75 -9.33
CA THR A 138 -22.38 2.65 -8.92
C THR A 138 -21.02 2.71 -9.62
N ARG A 139 -21.00 3.03 -10.93
CA ARG A 139 -19.77 3.14 -11.72
C ARG A 139 -18.89 4.29 -11.24
N ILE A 140 -19.50 5.44 -10.95
CA ILE A 140 -18.79 6.62 -10.45
C ILE A 140 -18.22 6.34 -9.07
N ASN A 141 -19.03 5.83 -8.14
CA ASN A 141 -18.59 5.57 -6.78
C ASN A 141 -17.41 4.58 -6.76
N ARG A 142 -17.53 3.47 -7.51
CA ARG A 142 -16.44 2.50 -7.67
C ARG A 142 -15.21 3.10 -8.35
N GLY A 143 -15.41 3.98 -9.34
CA GLY A 143 -14.35 4.68 -10.04
C GLY A 143 -13.56 5.62 -9.12
N VAL A 144 -14.27 6.51 -8.43
CA VAL A 144 -13.70 7.45 -7.45
C VAL A 144 -12.98 6.69 -6.34
N GLU A 145 -13.61 5.67 -5.75
CA GLU A 145 -13.00 4.85 -4.71
C GLU A 145 -11.74 4.12 -5.23
N SER A 146 -11.75 3.64 -6.48
CA SER A 146 -10.55 3.08 -7.11
C SER A 146 -9.44 4.12 -7.29
N LEU A 147 -9.77 5.35 -7.68
CA LEU A 147 -8.78 6.42 -7.82
C LEU A 147 -8.18 6.80 -6.46
N ILE A 148 -9.00 6.90 -5.42
CA ILE A 148 -8.55 7.14 -4.04
C ILE A 148 -7.57 6.06 -3.60
N ARG A 149 -7.92 4.78 -3.80
CA ARG A 149 -7.04 3.64 -3.50
C ARG A 149 -5.74 3.70 -4.28
N LEU A 150 -5.78 4.09 -5.56
CA LEU A 150 -4.56 4.21 -6.37
C LEU A 150 -3.61 5.29 -5.83
N VAL A 151 -4.14 6.44 -5.44
CA VAL A 151 -3.32 7.51 -4.82
C VAL A 151 -2.71 7.01 -3.52
N GLN A 152 -3.51 6.38 -2.66
CA GLN A 152 -3.04 5.81 -1.40
C GLN A 152 -1.92 4.79 -1.63
N ASN A 153 -2.20 3.76 -2.42
CA ASN A 153 -1.25 2.69 -2.68
C ASN A 153 0.06 3.24 -3.25
N PHE A 154 0.01 4.23 -4.15
CA PHE A 154 1.22 4.74 -4.78
C PHE A 154 2.00 5.69 -3.86
N PHE A 155 1.35 6.71 -3.31
CA PHE A 155 2.03 7.80 -2.62
C PHE A 155 2.21 7.58 -1.12
N LEU A 156 1.30 6.83 -0.48
CA LEU A 156 1.32 6.62 0.96
C LEU A 156 1.90 5.25 1.35
N ASP A 157 1.82 4.27 0.46
CA ASP A 157 2.34 2.92 0.76
C ASP A 157 3.62 2.61 -0.02
N ILE A 158 3.54 2.60 -1.36
CA ILE A 158 4.65 2.19 -2.23
C ILE A 158 5.83 3.16 -2.13
N LEU A 159 5.61 4.46 -2.28
CA LEU A 159 6.69 5.44 -2.31
C LEU A 159 7.50 5.50 -1.00
N PRO A 160 6.87 5.52 0.20
CA PRO A 160 7.56 5.32 1.46
C PRO A 160 8.36 4.01 1.53
N LEU A 161 7.75 2.89 1.13
CA LEU A 161 8.40 1.58 1.17
C LEU A 161 9.66 1.53 0.29
N PHE A 162 9.62 2.13 -0.91
CA PHE A 162 10.80 2.27 -1.76
C PHE A 162 11.87 3.15 -1.11
N SER A 163 11.49 4.26 -0.48
CA SER A 163 12.43 5.13 0.24
C SER A 163 13.13 4.39 1.37
N THR A 164 12.37 3.67 2.21
CA THR A 164 12.93 2.83 3.28
C THR A 164 13.82 1.72 2.74
N ALA A 165 13.44 1.06 1.64
CA ALA A 165 14.25 0.02 1.02
C ALA A 165 15.60 0.55 0.50
N ILE A 166 15.61 1.75 -0.08
CA ILE A 166 16.85 2.40 -0.53
C ILE A 166 17.74 2.74 0.67
N ILE A 167 17.18 3.34 1.72
CA ILE A 167 17.93 3.67 2.94
C ILE A 167 18.47 2.40 3.61
N ALA A 168 17.69 1.32 3.63
CA ALA A 168 18.13 0.01 4.12
C ALA A 168 19.31 -0.53 3.32
N LEU A 169 19.23 -0.52 1.97
CA LEU A 169 20.33 -0.94 1.10
C LEU A 169 21.59 -0.11 1.35
N VAL A 170 21.47 1.21 1.43
CA VAL A 170 22.62 2.10 1.71
C VAL A 170 23.28 1.75 3.04
N VAL A 171 22.51 1.53 4.11
CA VAL A 171 23.08 1.14 5.40
C VAL A 171 23.69 -0.26 5.37
N MET A 172 23.10 -1.21 4.66
CA MET A 172 23.70 -2.53 4.47
C MET A 172 25.05 -2.46 3.74
N TYR A 173 25.17 -1.63 2.71
CA TYR A 173 26.44 -1.39 2.02
C TYR A 173 27.49 -0.73 2.93
N ASN A 174 27.08 0.21 3.78
CA ASN A 174 27.98 0.85 4.76
C ASN A 174 28.42 -0.13 5.86
N ALA A 175 27.55 -1.05 6.29
CA ALA A 175 27.89 -2.06 7.29
C ALA A 175 28.82 -3.15 6.73
N ASN A 176 28.50 -3.71 5.55
CA ASN A 176 29.36 -4.67 4.87
C ASN A 176 29.05 -4.70 3.36
N PHE A 177 30.07 -4.46 2.55
CA PHE A 177 29.94 -4.43 1.09
C PHE A 177 29.37 -5.74 0.49
N TYR A 178 29.78 -6.91 1.01
CA TYR A 178 29.30 -8.20 0.52
C TYR A 178 27.82 -8.43 0.82
N VAL A 179 27.36 -7.98 1.99
CA VAL A 179 25.95 -8.11 2.40
C VAL A 179 25.06 -7.19 1.55
N GLY A 180 25.49 -5.95 1.28
CA GLY A 180 24.78 -5.04 0.39
C GLY A 180 24.67 -5.55 -1.06
N LEU A 181 25.76 -6.14 -1.57
CA LEU A 181 25.79 -6.71 -2.92
C LEU A 181 24.84 -7.90 -3.05
N LEU A 182 24.82 -8.79 -2.06
CA LEU A 182 23.90 -9.92 -2.02
C LEU A 182 22.44 -9.45 -1.99
N ALA A 183 22.10 -8.46 -1.16
CA ALA A 183 20.75 -7.88 -1.11
C ALA A 183 20.32 -7.30 -2.48
N THR A 184 21.25 -6.65 -3.18
CA THR A 184 21.00 -6.06 -4.50
C THR A 184 20.66 -7.11 -5.57
N VAL A 185 21.21 -8.32 -5.46
CA VAL A 185 20.90 -9.44 -6.37
C VAL A 185 19.59 -10.15 -5.97
N VAL A 186 19.35 -10.30 -4.67
CA VAL A 186 18.17 -11.00 -4.15
C VAL A 186 16.87 -10.24 -4.44
N VAL A 187 16.86 -8.90 -4.33
CA VAL A 187 15.65 -8.09 -4.54
C VAL A 187 15.04 -8.26 -5.95
N PRO A 188 15.81 -8.12 -7.06
CA PRO A 188 15.31 -8.39 -8.41
C PRO A 188 14.88 -9.85 -8.62
N ALA A 189 15.63 -10.81 -8.08
CA ALA A 189 15.30 -12.22 -8.19
C ALA A 189 13.94 -12.53 -7.53
N TYR A 190 13.72 -11.98 -6.33
CA TYR A 190 12.44 -12.08 -5.63
C TYR A 190 11.30 -11.45 -6.44
N PHE A 191 11.54 -10.27 -7.02
CA PHE A 191 10.56 -9.60 -7.87
C PHE A 191 10.18 -10.43 -9.10
N TYR A 192 11.17 -11.06 -9.76
CA TYR A 192 10.95 -11.93 -10.91
C TYR A 192 10.08 -13.14 -10.56
N VAL A 193 10.39 -13.83 -9.45
CA VAL A 193 9.61 -14.98 -8.98
C VAL A 193 8.19 -14.56 -8.62
N SER A 194 8.04 -13.46 -7.88
CA SER A 194 6.74 -12.91 -7.47
C SER A 194 5.87 -12.56 -8.68
N GLN A 195 6.45 -11.92 -9.70
CA GLN A 195 5.73 -11.58 -10.93
C GLN A 195 5.25 -12.82 -11.68
N ARG A 196 6.07 -13.87 -11.72
CA ARG A 196 5.70 -15.16 -12.33
C ARG A 196 4.57 -15.83 -11.56
N GLN A 197 4.60 -15.82 -10.22
CA GLN A 197 3.48 -16.31 -9.40
C GLN A 197 2.19 -15.51 -9.64
N ALA A 198 2.28 -14.18 -9.65
CA ALA A 198 1.14 -13.30 -9.90
C ALA A 198 0.48 -13.56 -11.27
N SER A 199 1.29 -13.80 -12.32
CA SER A 199 0.76 -14.14 -13.65
C SER A 199 0.00 -15.47 -13.66
N LYS A 200 0.48 -16.49 -12.95
CA LYS A 200 -0.21 -17.79 -12.84
C LYS A 200 -1.53 -17.67 -12.07
N LEU A 201 -1.51 -16.94 -10.96
CA LEU A 201 -2.70 -16.70 -10.12
C LEU A 201 -3.78 -15.86 -10.81
N LYS A 202 -3.39 -14.99 -11.76
CA LYS A 202 -4.34 -14.17 -12.53
C LYS A 202 -5.29 -15.03 -13.37
N GLY A 203 -4.81 -16.13 -13.94
CA GLY A 203 -5.66 -17.10 -14.68
C GLY A 203 -6.71 -17.72 -13.77
N TRP A 204 -6.28 -18.25 -12.62
CA TRP A 204 -7.18 -18.85 -11.63
C TRP A 204 -8.23 -17.87 -11.08
N ARG A 205 -7.82 -16.62 -10.81
CA ARG A 205 -8.74 -15.57 -10.33
C ARG A 205 -9.79 -15.20 -11.37
N THR A 206 -9.48 -15.33 -12.66
CA THR A 206 -10.43 -15.08 -13.75
C THR A 206 -11.43 -16.23 -13.88
N GLU A 207 -10.96 -17.47 -13.79
CA GLU A 207 -11.81 -18.67 -13.80
C GLU A 207 -12.77 -18.70 -12.61
N LEU A 208 -12.27 -18.45 -11.39
CA LEU A 208 -13.09 -18.37 -10.18
C LEU A 208 -14.18 -17.28 -10.26
N ARG A 209 -13.89 -16.14 -10.91
CA ARG A 209 -14.89 -15.10 -11.16
C ARG A 209 -15.98 -15.61 -12.10
N GLY A 210 -15.62 -16.28 -13.19
CA GLY A 210 -16.58 -16.90 -14.10
C GLY A 210 -17.47 -17.94 -13.42
N GLN A 211 -16.90 -18.80 -12.57
CA GLN A 211 -17.70 -19.78 -11.80
C GLN A 211 -18.65 -19.12 -10.81
N ARG A 212 -18.21 -18.07 -10.11
CA ARG A 212 -19.08 -17.30 -9.19
C ARG A 212 -20.22 -16.62 -9.93
N GLU A 213 -19.95 -16.03 -11.09
CA GLU A 213 -21.00 -15.41 -11.93
C GLU A 213 -22.02 -16.45 -12.39
N ARG A 214 -21.58 -17.63 -12.86
CA ARG A 214 -22.49 -18.72 -13.24
C ARG A 214 -23.34 -19.21 -12.07
N LYS A 215 -22.75 -19.40 -10.88
CA LYS A 215 -23.49 -19.79 -9.68
C LYS A 215 -24.49 -18.73 -9.25
N ASN A 216 -24.10 -17.46 -9.23
CA ASN A 216 -25.01 -16.36 -8.91
C ASN A 216 -26.17 -16.28 -9.90
N HIS A 217 -25.90 -16.49 -11.20
CA HIS A 217 -26.95 -16.51 -12.22
C HIS A 217 -27.91 -17.69 -12.02
N GLY A 218 -27.39 -18.88 -11.69
CA GLY A 218 -28.22 -20.03 -11.34
C GLY A 218 -29.10 -19.79 -10.11
N LEU A 219 -28.55 -19.15 -9.07
CA LEU A 219 -29.33 -18.77 -7.88
C LEU A 219 -30.46 -17.79 -8.20
N ILE A 220 -30.18 -16.78 -9.02
CA ILE A 220 -31.21 -15.82 -9.47
C ILE A 220 -32.32 -16.55 -10.23
N ASN A 221 -31.96 -17.43 -11.17
CA ASN A 221 -32.95 -18.20 -11.94
C ASN A 221 -33.83 -19.10 -11.06
N ILE A 222 -33.26 -19.72 -10.01
CA ILE A 222 -34.02 -20.52 -9.05
C ILE A 222 -34.98 -19.65 -8.23
N ILE A 223 -34.54 -18.46 -7.80
CA ILE A 223 -35.37 -17.50 -7.07
C ILE A 223 -36.53 -17.01 -7.95
N ASP A 224 -36.25 -16.60 -9.18
CA ASP A 224 -37.28 -16.14 -10.13
C ASP A 224 -38.29 -17.24 -10.47
N SER A 225 -37.82 -18.49 -10.52
CA SER A 225 -38.66 -19.67 -10.81
C SER A 225 -39.25 -20.31 -9.56
N ILE A 226 -39.06 -19.75 -8.35
CA ILE A 226 -39.38 -20.45 -7.10
C ILE A 226 -40.88 -20.77 -6.97
N THR A 227 -41.74 -19.87 -7.45
CA THR A 227 -43.19 -20.04 -7.46
C THR A 227 -43.60 -21.19 -8.39
N VAL A 228 -42.94 -21.30 -9.55
CA VAL A 228 -43.16 -22.38 -10.52
C VAL A 228 -42.68 -23.71 -9.93
N ILE A 229 -41.46 -23.74 -9.38
CA ILE A 229 -40.89 -24.95 -8.76
C ILE A 229 -41.77 -25.45 -7.61
N LYS A 230 -42.27 -24.56 -6.75
CA LYS A 230 -43.18 -24.93 -5.65
C LYS A 230 -44.59 -25.31 -6.09
N SER A 231 -44.99 -25.02 -7.33
CA SER A 231 -46.32 -25.43 -7.84
C SER A 231 -46.35 -26.88 -8.33
N PHE A 232 -45.19 -27.51 -8.54
CA PHE A 232 -45.03 -28.89 -8.98
C PHE A 232 -44.62 -29.86 -7.86
N VAL A 233 -44.49 -29.38 -6.61
CA VAL A 233 -44.14 -30.15 -5.40
C VAL A 233 -45.27 -30.02 -4.39
#